data_AF-A0A6V7IMM7-F1
#
_entry.id   AF-A0A6V7IMM7-F1
#
_cell.length_a   1.000
_cell.length_b   1.000
_cell.length_c   1.000
_cell.angle_alpha   90.00
_cell.angle_beta   90.00
_cell.angle_gamma   90.00
#
_symmetry.space_group_name_H-M   'P 1'
#
loop_
_entity.id
_entity.type
_entity.pdbx_description
1 polymer ?
#
loop_
_entity_poly.entity_id
_entity_poly.type
_entity_poly.pdbx_seq_one_letter_code
_entity_poly.pdbx_strand_id
1 'polypeptide(L)' 'TLLKNITDTMFEVREGRHNKKLHLFSGHETNIASLLMSLGIWKQQIPDYSSAVIIELLSNGSDYYVR' A
#
# COMPACT_ATOMS: atom_id res chain seq x y z
N THR A 1 3.45 -8.87 7.82
CA THR A 1 2.25 -8.00 7.89
C THR A 1 2.00 -7.38 6.54
N LEU A 2 0.78 -6.89 6.26
CA LEU A 2 0.41 -6.34 4.94
C LEU A 2 1.33 -5.19 4.53
N LEU A 3 1.63 -4.28 5.47
CA LEU A 3 2.55 -3.16 5.23
C LEU A 3 3.93 -3.61 4.76
N LYS A 4 4.54 -4.60 5.42
CA LYS A 4 5.85 -5.15 5.02
C LYS A 4 5.83 -5.68 3.58
N ASN A 5 4.78 -6.42 3.20
CA ASN A 5 4.66 -6.96 1.84
C ASN A 5 4.59 -5.82 0.80
N ILE A 6 3.80 -4.78 1.06
CA ILE A 6 3.69 -3.61 0.18
C ILE A 6 5.05 -2.92 0.03
N THR A 7 5.74 -2.66 1.14
CA THR A 7 7.05 -1.99 1.13
C THR A 7 8.12 -2.83 0.43
N ASP A 8 8.22 -4.13 0.73
CA ASP A 8 9.16 -5.04 0.08
C ASP A 8 8.92 -5.06 -1.44
N THR A 9 7.66 -5.19 -1.86
CA THR A 9 7.27 -5.15 -3.28
C THR A 9 7.69 -3.85 -3.96
N MET A 10 7.48 -2.69 -3.31
CA MET A 10 7.89 -1.40 -3.85
C MET A 10 9.41 -1.28 -3.99
N PHE A 11 10.17 -1.81 -3.03
CA PHE A 11 11.63 -1.87 -3.14
C PHE A 11 12.09 -2.77 -4.30
N GLU A 12 11.45 -3.92 -4.48
CA GLU A 12 11.77 -4.82 -5.60
C GLU A 12 11.48 -4.19 -6.97
N VAL A 13 10.38 -3.42 -7.08
CA VAL A 13 10.07 -2.66 -8.30
C VAL A 13 11.11 -1.56 -8.53
N ARG A 14 11.50 -0.82 -7.49
CA ARG A 14 12.54 0.21 -7.57
C ARG A 14 13.89 -0.37 -8.01
N GLU A 15 14.27 -1.54 -7.51
CA GLU A 15 15.52 -2.22 -7.85
C GLU A 15 15.47 -2.95 -9.20
N GLY A 16 14.32 -2.94 -9.90
CA GLY A 16 14.14 -3.66 -11.16
C GLY A 16 14.07 -5.19 -11.00
N ARG A 17 13.97 -5.69 -9.77
CA ARG A 17 13.80 -7.13 -9.46
C ARG A 17 12.36 -7.60 -9.66
N HIS A 18 11.41 -6.66 -9.73
CA HIS A 18 10.01 -6.96 -10.01
C HIS A 18 9.41 -5.98 -11.05
N ASN A 19 8.51 -6.47 -11.89
CA ASN A 19 7.94 -5.72 -13.02
C ASN A 19 6.41 -5.59 -12.98
N LYS A 20 5.76 -6.06 -11.90
CA LYS A 20 4.31 -5.91 -11.75
C LYS A 20 3.95 -4.45 -11.53
N LYS A 21 2.97 -3.97 -12.30
CA LYS A 21 2.48 -2.58 -12.23
C LYS A 21 1.35 -2.38 -11.21
N LEU A 22 0.67 -3.45 -10.82
CA LEU A 22 -0.48 -3.41 -9.91
C LEU A 22 -0.50 -4.66 -9.03
N HIS A 23 -0.69 -4.45 -7.73
CA HIS A 23 -0.95 -5.51 -6.76
C HIS A 23 -2.30 -5.24 -6.13
N LEU A 24 -3.23 -6.19 -6.27
CA LEU A 24 -4.56 -6.08 -5.69
C LEU A 24 -4.66 -7.05 -4.51
N PHE A 25 -4.90 -6.50 -3.33
CA PHE A 25 -5.13 -7.28 -2.12
C PHE A 25 -6.62 -7.18 -1.78
N SER A 26 -7.35 -8.27 -2.00
CA SER A 26 -8.72 -8.39 -1.52
C SER A 26 -8.71 -8.69 -0.02
N GLY A 27 -9.59 -8.06 0.73
CA GLY A 27 -9.65 -8.21 2.18
C GLY A 27 -10.93 -7.63 2.78
N HIS A 28 -10.97 -7.67 4.11
CA HIS A 28 -12.07 -7.15 4.91
C HIS A 28 -11.75 -5.76 5.46
N GLU A 29 -12.77 -5.10 6.01
CA GLU A 29 -12.67 -3.83 6.72
C GLU A 29 -11.57 -3.84 7.80
N THR A 30 -11.36 -4.99 8.45
CA THR A 30 -10.31 -5.20 9.45
C THR A 30 -8.90 -5.11 8.86
N ASN A 31 -8.70 -5.53 7.61
CA ASN A 31 -7.42 -5.39 6.90
C ASN A 31 -7.11 -3.93 6.60
N ILE A 32 -8.11 -3.17 6.14
CA ILE A 32 -8.00 -1.73 5.88
C ILE A 32 -7.69 -0.99 7.19
N ALA A 33 -8.46 -1.24 8.25
CA ALA A 33 -8.24 -0.64 9.55
C ALA A 33 -6.83 -0.95 10.10
N SER A 34 -6.40 -2.21 10.03
CA SER A 34 -5.08 -2.63 10.50
C SER A 34 -3.94 -1.97 9.73
N LEU A 35 -4.08 -1.80 8.41
CA LEU A 35 -3.11 -1.09 7.59
C LEU A 35 -3.03 0.40 7.98
N LEU A 36 -4.17 1.07 8.09
CA LEU A 36 -4.23 2.49 8.46
C LEU A 36 -3.73 2.73 9.90
N MET A 37 -3.98 1.79 10.82
CA MET A 37 -3.41 1.82 12.17
C MET A 37 -1.88 1.68 12.13
N SER A 38 -1.36 0.77 11.31
CA SER A 38 0.09 0.59 11.15
C SER A 38 0.77 1.83 10.54
N LEU A 39 0.04 2.60 9.72
CA LEU A 39 0.49 3.87 9.15
C LEU A 39 0.28 5.08 10.08
N GLY A 40 -0.37 4.90 11.24
CA GLY A 40 -0.64 5.99 12.19
C GLY A 40 -1.69 7.00 11.75
N ILE A 41 -2.47 6.70 10.69
CA ILE A 41 -3.47 7.61 10.09
C ILE A 41 -4.91 7.14 10.30
N TRP A 42 -5.11 6.13 11.16
CA TRP A 42 -6.43 5.59 11.43
C TRP A 42 -7.33 6.57 12.17
N LYS A 43 -8.51 6.86 11.60
CA LYS A 43 -9.49 7.81 12.17
C LYS A 43 -10.63 7.15 12.95
N GLN A 44 -10.49 5.87 13.32
CA GLN A 44 -11.51 5.12 14.09
C GLN A 44 -12.90 5.05 13.41
N GLN A 45 -12.95 5.18 12.08
CA GLN A 45 -14.18 5.05 11.30
C GLN A 45 -14.25 3.67 10.65
N ILE A 46 -15.38 2.98 10.68
CA ILE A 46 -15.52 1.72 9.94
C ILE A 46 -15.45 2.05 8.44
N PRO A 47 -14.59 1.41 7.64
CA PRO A 47 -14.54 1.61 6.20
C PRO A 47 -15.86 1.17 5.56
N ASP A 48 -16.40 2.02 4.67
CA ASP A 48 -17.61 1.68 3.92
C ASP A 48 -17.39 0.48 2.99
N TYR A 49 -18.48 -0.16 2.58
CA TYR A 49 -18.41 -1.21 1.56
C TYR A 49 -17.75 -0.71 0.28
N SER A 50 -16.88 -1.54 -0.30
CA SER A 50 -16.08 -1.20 -1.49
C SER A 50 -15.07 -0.05 -1.29
N SER A 51 -14.79 0.35 -0.05
CA SER A 51 -13.65 1.24 0.23
C SER A 51 -12.33 0.54 -0.10
N ALA A 52 -11.33 1.33 -0.50
CA ALA A 52 -10.02 0.84 -0.88
C ALA A 52 -8.93 1.79 -0.40
N VAL A 53 -7.75 1.23 -0.09
CA VAL A 53 -6.52 1.98 0.12
C VAL A 53 -5.68 1.81 -1.13
N ILE A 54 -5.35 2.91 -1.78
CA ILE A 54 -4.48 2.94 -2.95
C ILE A 54 -3.16 3.54 -2.49
N ILE A 55 -2.06 2.82 -2.72
CA ILE A 55 -0.70 3.28 -2.42
C ILE A 55 0.10 3.23 -3.72
N GLU A 56 0.66 4.36 -4.12
CA GLU A 56 1.32 4.54 -5.41
C GLU A 56 2.82 4.75 -5.22
N LEU A 57 3.62 3.97 -5.95
CA LEU A 57 5.06 4.24 -6.10
C LEU A 57 5.26 5.12 -7.34
N LEU A 58 5.63 6.37 -7.12
CA LEU A 58 5.89 7.36 -8.16
C LEU A 58 7.40 7.52 -8.35
N SER A 59 7.84 7.78 -9.59
CA SER A 59 9.24 8.05 -9.92
C SER A 59 9.36 9.40 -10.63
N ASN A 60 10.34 10.20 -10.23
CA ASN A 60 10.73 11.44 -10.89
C ASN A 60 12.25 11.47 -11.05
N GLY A 61 12.75 11.05 -12.21
CA GLY A 61 14.18 10.87 -12.44
C GLY A 61 14.75 9.76 -11.54
N SER A 62 15.72 10.10 -10.69
CA SER A 62 16.33 9.17 -9.72
C SER A 62 15.50 9.00 -8.44
N ASP A 63 14.53 9.89 -8.21
CA ASP A 63 13.81 9.93 -6.94
C ASP A 63 12.51 9.12 -6.99
N TYR A 64 12.17 8.52 -5.86
CA TYR A 64 10.97 7.72 -5.68
C TYR A 64 10.13 8.26 -4.53
N TYR A 65 8.82 8.30 -4.72
CA TYR A 65 7.86 8.85 -3.77
C TYR A 65 6.71 7.86 -3.56
N VAL A 66 6.14 7.87 -2.36
CA VAL A 66 4.94 7.08 -2.02
C VAL A 66 3.79 8.05 -1.74
N ARG A 67 2.64 7.82 -2.39
CA ARG A 67 1.40 8.55 -2.16
C ARG A 67 0.29 7.60 -1.70
#